data_AF-A0AAD5TGL7-F1
#
_entry.id   AF-A0AAD5TGL7-F1
#
_cell.length_a   1.000
_cell.length_b   1.000
_cell.length_c   1.000
_cell.angle_alpha   90.00
_cell.angle_beta   90.00
_cell.angle_gamma   90.00
#
_symmetry.space_group_name_H-M   'P 1'
#
loop_
_entity.id
_entity.type
_entity.pdbx_description
1 polymer ?
#
loop_
_entity_poly.entity_id
_entity_poly.type
_entity_poly.pdbx_seq_one_letter_code
_entity_poly.pdbx_strand_id
1 'polypeptide(L)'
;METESPPPLLPDVSTGPNMSTSLALFPQELLEAIFVLVRDPSKLVATSKWFHAIGQKARVRSQWFIAQFGKTKALHAALAYDKLLNPTTLDLLLKSSSVIPRYVLQRAHRLFTETNKAALIPPLITHALQLYDDLSLNMPDALFFYELCDPDGVFSMLERVTFIDVLVETYHFDVNIPRCIDCKPQLAYNEGFRWLLSAVYHGETFIVQSLLSYGMVTHLDKKHSFHLPFGQQMNSTYMSDKPEALIMATKRKHANIMMLLLEHDADRWSTEEGREALRLTLQLAIDDSYHAGVRTILSCSKGLEAPPMSEPALRNALHKACVNDDIDEVQRLIDLGATVDGKIDRWVGVVVQDPFIPLITHGRVTILKCILRQLPVSPEKLSAVLFMAIDCYSFEVLKYLLRNDFQKAPVTARVLRLAFNRNLVDLLPLLLREALKADKTKLVTGFAAILGLAKIERRDDSEKFRVKLLSALEEYRDKVLANKAAEKRKKKTGRKKNLREARERRGEREHLKAVAAVDSSAKKQAGRVTRNSLRAAVDPIALA
;
A
#
# COMPACT_ATOMS: atom_id res chain seq x y z
N MET A 1 -57.49 -18.92 82.60
CA MET A 1 -58.27 -18.92 81.34
C MET A 1 -58.72 -17.50 81.13
N GLU A 2 -57.90 -16.72 80.44
CA GLU A 2 -58.19 -15.34 80.04
C GLU A 2 -58.58 -15.37 78.57
N THR A 3 -59.76 -14.83 78.27
CA THR A 3 -60.36 -14.80 76.94
C THR A 3 -59.85 -13.58 76.17
N GLU A 4 -59.00 -13.81 75.17
CA GLU A 4 -58.55 -12.79 74.22
C GLU A 4 -59.72 -12.29 73.36
N SER A 5 -59.89 -10.96 73.34
CA SER A 5 -60.84 -10.25 72.49
C SER A 5 -60.37 -10.23 71.03
N PRO A 6 -61.26 -10.49 70.04
CA PRO A 6 -60.90 -10.47 68.63
C PRO A 6 -60.54 -9.06 68.15
N PRO A 7 -59.61 -8.93 67.17
CA PRO A 7 -59.17 -7.64 66.65
C PRO A 7 -60.32 -6.90 65.93
N PRO A 8 -60.32 -5.55 65.95
CA PRO A 8 -61.38 -4.76 65.35
C PRO A 8 -61.44 -4.98 63.83
N LEU A 9 -62.62 -5.35 63.36
CA LEU A 9 -62.96 -5.44 61.94
C LEU A 9 -62.81 -4.07 61.28
N LEU A 10 -62.17 -4.05 60.11
CA LEU A 10 -61.99 -2.86 59.29
C LEU A 10 -63.35 -2.21 58.95
N PRO A 11 -63.41 -0.86 58.84
CA PRO A 11 -64.64 -0.14 58.58
C PRO A 11 -65.24 -0.54 57.23
N ASP A 12 -66.56 -0.77 57.25
CA ASP A 12 -67.38 -1.12 56.10
C ASP A 12 -67.49 0.10 55.16
N VAL A 13 -66.70 0.10 54.08
CA VAL A 13 -66.68 1.19 53.09
C VAL A 13 -67.85 0.98 52.14
N SER A 14 -68.96 1.65 52.41
CA SER A 14 -70.13 1.71 51.52
C SER A 14 -69.73 2.24 50.14
N THR A 15 -69.95 1.41 49.12
CA THR A 15 -69.58 1.60 47.72
C THR A 15 -70.46 2.64 47.01
N GLY A 16 -69.94 3.85 46.86
CA GLY A 16 -70.45 4.82 45.89
C GLY A 16 -70.02 4.45 44.46
N PRO A 17 -70.90 4.48 43.45
CA PRO A 17 -70.53 4.18 42.07
C PRO A 17 -69.67 5.32 41.51
N ASN A 18 -68.43 5.00 41.13
CA ASN A 18 -67.40 5.89 40.52
C ASN A 18 -66.32 6.46 41.45
N MET A 19 -65.97 5.77 42.53
CA MET A 19 -64.64 5.95 43.14
C MET A 19 -63.63 5.08 42.38
N SER A 20 -63.13 5.56 41.23
CA SER A 20 -61.87 5.03 40.71
C SER A 20 -60.80 5.41 41.73
N THR A 21 -60.44 4.50 42.63
CA THR A 21 -59.35 4.68 43.59
C THR A 21 -58.08 4.91 42.79
N SER A 22 -57.74 6.18 42.61
CA SER A 22 -56.58 6.59 41.85
C SER A 22 -55.35 6.01 42.52
N LEU A 23 -54.53 5.29 41.74
CA LEU A 23 -53.26 4.73 42.21
C LEU A 23 -52.33 5.81 42.82
N ALA A 24 -52.58 7.09 42.54
CA ALA A 24 -51.87 8.23 43.11
C ALA A 24 -52.05 8.39 44.63
N LEU A 25 -53.07 7.75 45.23
CA LEU A 25 -53.31 7.83 46.69
C LEU A 25 -52.47 6.83 47.49
N PHE A 26 -51.83 5.86 46.84
CA PHE A 26 -50.98 4.90 47.54
C PHE A 26 -49.59 5.51 47.82
N PRO A 27 -49.01 5.25 49.00
CA PRO A 27 -47.61 5.60 49.28
C PRO A 27 -46.68 5.00 48.21
N GLN A 28 -45.66 5.76 47.84
CA GLN A 28 -44.73 5.37 46.78
C GLN A 28 -44.02 4.06 47.09
N GLU A 29 -43.68 3.84 48.36
CA GLU A 29 -43.01 2.63 48.87
C GLU A 29 -43.87 1.39 48.65
N LEU A 30 -45.19 1.51 48.80
CA LEU A 30 -46.12 0.41 48.55
C LEU A 30 -46.16 0.07 47.06
N LEU A 31 -46.20 1.08 46.19
CA LEU A 31 -46.17 0.87 44.75
C LEU A 31 -44.83 0.25 44.29
N GLU A 32 -43.71 0.67 44.87
CA GLU A 32 -42.40 0.06 44.62
C GLU A 32 -42.36 -1.41 45.09
N ALA A 33 -42.92 -1.71 46.28
CA ALA A 33 -43.02 -3.07 46.80
C ALA A 33 -43.89 -3.96 45.90
N ILE A 34 -45.05 -3.46 45.45
CA ILE A 34 -45.90 -4.16 44.49
C ILE A 34 -45.11 -4.46 43.21
N PHE A 35 -44.39 -3.48 42.66
CA PHE A 35 -43.60 -3.66 41.45
C PHE A 35 -42.55 -4.76 41.61
N VAL A 36 -41.80 -4.77 42.73
CA VAL A 36 -40.73 -5.74 43.00
C VAL A 36 -41.27 -7.17 43.14
N LEU A 37 -42.47 -7.34 43.72
CA LEU A 37 -43.08 -8.65 43.95
C LEU A 37 -43.73 -9.26 42.70
N VAL A 38 -44.02 -8.43 41.68
CA VAL A 38 -44.67 -8.90 40.46
C VAL A 38 -43.68 -9.68 39.58
N ARG A 39 -44.07 -10.89 39.18
CA ARG A 39 -43.25 -11.80 38.36
C ARG A 39 -42.88 -11.21 36.99
N ASP A 40 -43.81 -10.52 36.34
CA ASP A 40 -43.59 -9.82 35.07
C ASP A 40 -44.22 -8.41 35.12
N PRO A 41 -43.42 -7.36 35.36
CA PRO A 41 -43.93 -6.00 35.49
C PRO A 41 -44.29 -5.37 34.14
N SER A 42 -44.02 -6.02 33.00
CA SER A 42 -44.23 -5.44 31.66
C SER A 42 -45.66 -4.98 31.44
N LYS A 43 -46.64 -5.77 31.90
CA LYS A 43 -48.08 -5.44 31.80
C LYS A 43 -48.46 -4.25 32.69
N LEU A 44 -47.87 -4.13 33.88
CA LEU A 44 -48.11 -3.00 34.79
C LEU A 44 -47.53 -1.71 34.22
N VAL A 45 -46.31 -1.78 33.70
CA VAL A 45 -45.64 -0.65 33.04
C VAL A 45 -46.41 -0.19 31.80
N ALA A 46 -46.96 -1.12 31.02
CA ALA A 46 -47.73 -0.80 29.80
C ALA A 46 -49.09 -0.14 30.11
N THR A 47 -49.70 -0.45 31.25
CA THR A 47 -51.06 0.00 31.60
C THR A 47 -51.07 1.21 32.53
N SER A 48 -49.99 1.49 33.26
CA SER A 48 -49.94 2.56 34.26
C SER A 48 -48.69 3.43 34.13
N LYS A 49 -48.91 4.74 33.95
CA LYS A 49 -47.83 5.75 33.93
C LYS A 49 -47.03 5.79 35.23
N TRP A 50 -47.67 5.53 36.37
CA TRP A 50 -47.01 5.47 37.68
C TRP A 50 -46.05 4.29 37.77
N PHE A 51 -46.49 3.10 37.37
CA PHE A 51 -45.61 1.92 37.35
C PHE A 51 -44.53 2.02 36.28
N HIS A 52 -44.79 2.73 35.18
CA HIS A 52 -43.73 3.08 34.24
C HIS A 52 -42.65 3.95 34.90
N ALA A 53 -43.03 5.05 35.57
CA ALA A 53 -42.07 5.92 36.26
C ALA A 53 -41.30 5.17 37.38
N ILE A 54 -41.98 4.32 38.14
CA ILE A 54 -41.38 3.46 39.17
C ILE A 54 -40.39 2.47 38.54
N GLY A 55 -40.76 1.82 37.44
CA GLY A 55 -39.91 0.89 36.70
C GLY A 55 -38.65 1.53 36.09
N GLN A 56 -38.63 2.85 35.92
CA GLN A 56 -37.41 3.57 35.48
C GLN A 56 -36.39 3.76 36.61
N LYS A 57 -36.77 3.63 37.88
CA LYS A 57 -35.85 3.81 39.01
C LYS A 57 -34.85 2.64 39.08
N ALA A 58 -33.55 2.97 39.10
CA ALA A 58 -32.48 1.97 39.12
C ALA A 58 -32.57 1.02 40.33
N ARG A 59 -32.88 1.57 41.52
CA ARG A 59 -33.07 0.80 42.76
C ARG A 59 -34.21 -0.20 42.68
N VAL A 60 -35.34 0.18 42.07
CA VAL A 60 -36.51 -0.69 41.93
C VAL A 60 -36.19 -1.82 40.96
N ARG A 61 -35.53 -1.52 39.83
CA ARG A 61 -35.07 -2.55 38.87
C ARG A 61 -34.10 -3.54 39.50
N SER A 62 -33.09 -3.05 40.22
CA SER A 62 -32.11 -3.93 40.87
C SER A 62 -32.78 -4.81 41.94
N GLN A 63 -33.67 -4.24 42.76
CA GLN A 63 -34.45 -5.00 43.75
C GLN A 63 -35.36 -6.04 43.11
N TRP A 64 -36.01 -5.71 41.99
CA TRP A 64 -36.83 -6.65 41.23
C TRP A 64 -36.00 -7.84 40.74
N PHE A 65 -34.84 -7.61 40.09
CA PHE A 65 -33.95 -8.70 39.67
C PHE A 65 -33.50 -9.58 40.85
N ILE A 66 -33.18 -8.98 41.99
CA ILE A 66 -32.76 -9.72 43.19
C ILE A 66 -33.92 -10.53 43.77
N ALA A 67 -35.12 -9.96 43.84
CA ALA A 67 -36.31 -10.63 44.36
C ALA A 67 -36.73 -11.82 43.48
N GLN A 68 -36.67 -11.65 42.16
CA GLN A 68 -37.13 -12.68 41.20
C GLN A 68 -36.10 -13.80 40.98
N PHE A 69 -34.81 -13.47 40.89
CA PHE A 69 -33.77 -14.43 40.50
C PHE A 69 -32.79 -14.79 41.63
N GLY A 70 -32.84 -14.07 42.74
CA GLY A 70 -31.89 -14.20 43.84
C GLY A 70 -30.59 -13.45 43.58
N LYS A 71 -29.87 -13.10 44.66
CA LYS A 71 -28.64 -12.28 44.60
C LYS A 71 -27.56 -12.83 43.67
N THR A 72 -27.45 -14.15 43.55
CA THR A 72 -26.40 -14.82 42.75
C THR A 72 -26.71 -14.83 41.25
N LYS A 73 -27.99 -14.87 40.86
CA LYS A 73 -28.40 -14.96 39.45
C LYS A 73 -28.97 -13.64 38.91
N ALA A 74 -29.20 -12.64 39.76
CA ALA A 74 -29.78 -11.34 39.40
C ALA A 74 -29.02 -10.67 38.24
N LEU A 75 -27.70 -10.55 38.32
CA LEU A 75 -26.91 -9.95 37.24
C LEU A 75 -27.03 -10.73 35.94
N HIS A 76 -26.87 -12.06 35.99
CA HIS A 76 -26.97 -12.91 34.81
C HIS A 76 -28.35 -12.80 34.13
N ALA A 77 -29.41 -12.79 34.93
CA ALA A 77 -30.76 -12.56 34.42
C ALA A 77 -30.89 -11.17 33.81
N ALA A 78 -30.36 -10.13 34.45
CA ALA A 78 -30.41 -8.76 33.96
C ALA A 78 -29.74 -8.58 32.58
N LEU A 79 -28.70 -9.35 32.27
CA LEU A 79 -28.09 -9.36 30.93
C LEU A 79 -29.07 -9.81 29.83
N ALA A 80 -30.03 -10.69 30.14
CA ALA A 80 -31.08 -11.06 29.20
C ALA A 80 -32.12 -9.93 28.97
N TYR A 81 -32.14 -8.93 29.84
CA TYR A 81 -33.00 -7.75 29.78
C TYR A 81 -32.15 -6.49 29.60
N ASP A 82 -31.25 -6.53 28.64
CA ASP A 82 -30.25 -5.48 28.39
C ASP A 82 -30.86 -4.06 28.34
N LYS A 83 -32.07 -3.88 27.77
CA LYS A 83 -32.77 -2.58 27.70
C LYS A 83 -33.09 -1.98 29.07
N LEU A 84 -33.15 -2.80 30.12
CA LEU A 84 -33.39 -2.39 31.49
C LEU A 84 -32.09 -2.09 32.26
N LEU A 85 -30.92 -2.26 31.64
CA LEU A 85 -29.63 -1.94 32.27
C LEU A 85 -29.19 -0.52 31.90
N ASN A 86 -29.02 0.32 32.92
CA ASN A 86 -28.30 1.59 32.84
C ASN A 86 -27.14 1.58 33.87
N PRO A 87 -26.18 2.52 33.80
CA PRO A 87 -24.98 2.48 34.65
C PRO A 87 -25.30 2.35 36.15
N THR A 88 -26.31 3.08 36.63
CA THR A 88 -26.76 3.03 38.03
C THR A 88 -27.40 1.70 38.41
N THR A 89 -28.18 1.09 37.51
CA THR A 89 -28.82 -0.22 37.79
C THR A 89 -27.76 -1.31 37.83
N LEU A 90 -26.81 -1.28 36.90
CA LEU A 90 -25.69 -2.21 36.86
C LEU A 90 -24.83 -2.07 38.12
N ASP A 91 -24.43 -0.86 38.49
CA ASP A 91 -23.65 -0.62 39.72
C ASP A 91 -24.36 -1.14 40.99
N LEU A 92 -25.67 -0.90 41.12
CA LEU A 92 -26.45 -1.44 42.24
C LEU A 92 -26.53 -2.98 42.23
N LEU A 93 -26.64 -3.60 41.06
CA LEU A 93 -26.62 -5.06 40.93
C LEU A 93 -25.27 -5.63 41.30
N LEU A 94 -24.19 -5.03 40.80
CA LEU A 94 -22.81 -5.42 41.11
C LEU A 94 -22.56 -5.34 42.63
N LYS A 95 -22.91 -4.22 43.27
CA LYS A 95 -22.78 -4.04 44.73
C LYS A 95 -23.66 -4.99 45.56
N SER A 96 -24.81 -5.42 45.03
CA SER A 96 -25.75 -6.29 45.77
C SER A 96 -25.44 -7.77 45.66
N SER A 97 -24.67 -8.17 44.64
CA SER A 97 -24.29 -9.56 44.38
C SER A 97 -22.94 -9.86 45.03
N SER A 98 -22.94 -10.65 46.10
CA SER A 98 -21.72 -10.97 46.85
C SER A 98 -20.76 -11.92 46.13
N VAL A 99 -21.25 -12.69 45.16
CA VAL A 99 -20.46 -13.62 44.35
C VAL A 99 -20.99 -13.56 42.93
N ILE A 100 -20.23 -12.92 42.03
CA ILE A 100 -20.53 -12.90 40.60
C ILE A 100 -19.45 -13.71 39.89
N PRO A 101 -19.75 -14.91 39.38
CA PRO A 101 -18.76 -15.71 38.67
C PRO A 101 -18.11 -14.93 37.53
N ARG A 102 -16.79 -15.03 37.38
CA ARG A 102 -15.99 -14.38 36.33
C ARG A 102 -16.60 -14.50 34.92
N TYR A 103 -17.13 -15.67 34.55
CA TYR A 103 -17.74 -15.90 33.24
C TYR A 103 -18.99 -15.02 33.00
N VAL A 104 -19.70 -14.59 34.04
CA VAL A 104 -20.85 -13.69 33.92
C VAL A 104 -20.39 -12.28 33.58
N LEU A 105 -19.29 -11.82 34.17
CA LEU A 105 -18.68 -10.53 33.84
C LEU A 105 -18.13 -10.52 32.41
N GLN A 106 -17.48 -11.61 31.98
CA GLN A 106 -17.03 -11.81 30.59
C GLN A 106 -18.21 -11.72 29.60
N ARG A 107 -19.31 -12.42 29.92
CA ARG A 107 -20.53 -12.41 29.09
C ARG A 107 -21.19 -11.04 29.07
N ALA A 108 -21.24 -10.34 30.21
CA ALA A 108 -21.76 -8.99 30.31
C ALA A 108 -20.98 -8.03 29.42
N HIS A 109 -19.64 -8.10 29.48
CA HIS A 109 -18.78 -7.28 28.65
C HIS A 109 -19.09 -7.49 27.16
N ARG A 110 -19.00 -8.74 26.69
CA ARG A 110 -19.26 -9.08 25.28
C ARG A 110 -20.62 -8.58 24.82
N LEU A 111 -21.65 -8.77 25.64
CA LEU A 111 -22.98 -8.27 25.33
C LEU A 111 -23.02 -6.75 25.22
N PHE A 112 -22.35 -6.02 26.11
CA PHE A 112 -22.34 -4.56 26.08
C PHE A 112 -21.56 -4.00 24.88
N THR A 113 -20.50 -4.68 24.45
CA THR A 113 -19.85 -4.38 23.16
C THR A 113 -20.82 -4.60 21.99
N GLU A 114 -21.44 -5.79 21.91
CA GLU A 114 -22.36 -6.15 20.81
C GLU A 114 -23.62 -5.26 20.75
N THR A 115 -24.07 -4.75 21.90
CA THR A 115 -25.31 -3.94 22.01
C THR A 115 -25.06 -2.43 22.08
N ASN A 116 -23.82 -1.98 21.91
CA ASN A 116 -23.45 -0.56 21.99
C ASN A 116 -23.85 0.10 23.33
N LYS A 117 -23.37 -0.48 24.43
CA LYS A 117 -23.59 0.04 25.79
C LYS A 117 -22.28 0.35 26.48
N ALA A 118 -21.46 1.17 25.81
CA ALA A 118 -20.14 1.58 26.27
C ALA A 118 -20.12 2.07 27.72
N ALA A 119 -21.11 2.90 28.12
CA ALA A 119 -21.22 3.44 29.48
C ALA A 119 -21.39 2.37 30.60
N LEU A 120 -21.74 1.12 30.26
CA LEU A 120 -21.86 0.02 31.22
C LEU A 120 -20.53 -0.73 31.45
N ILE A 121 -19.56 -0.56 30.55
CA ILE A 121 -18.30 -1.30 30.59
C ILE A 121 -17.39 -0.83 31.73
N PRO A 122 -17.14 0.48 31.97
CA PRO A 122 -16.28 0.93 33.06
C PRO A 122 -16.68 0.43 34.46
N PRO A 123 -17.96 0.53 34.91
CA PRO A 123 -18.35 0.03 36.24
C PRO A 123 -18.27 -1.49 36.34
N LEU A 124 -18.55 -2.22 35.25
CA LEU A 124 -18.38 -3.68 35.19
C LEU A 124 -16.90 -4.08 35.39
N ILE A 125 -16.02 -3.42 34.65
CA ILE A 125 -14.57 -3.60 34.66
C ILE A 125 -13.98 -3.24 36.04
N THR A 126 -14.42 -2.13 36.63
CA THR A 126 -14.02 -1.68 37.98
C THR A 126 -14.43 -2.71 39.05
N HIS A 127 -15.66 -3.21 38.99
CA HIS A 127 -16.13 -4.19 39.98
C HIS A 127 -15.47 -5.56 39.83
N ALA A 128 -15.20 -5.97 38.58
CA ALA A 128 -14.49 -7.22 38.30
C ALA A 128 -13.11 -7.24 38.95
N LEU A 129 -12.39 -6.12 38.94
CA LEU A 129 -11.10 -5.99 39.65
C LEU A 129 -11.24 -6.22 41.14
N GLN A 130 -12.17 -5.53 41.78
CA GLN A 130 -12.37 -5.61 43.22
C GLN A 130 -12.63 -7.05 43.69
N LEU A 131 -13.19 -7.88 42.82
CA LEU A 131 -13.50 -9.27 43.13
C LEU A 131 -12.37 -10.25 42.82
N TYR A 132 -11.54 -9.96 41.81
CA TYR A 132 -10.67 -10.96 41.21
C TYR A 132 -9.19 -10.58 41.16
N ASP A 133 -8.84 -9.32 41.45
CA ASP A 133 -7.50 -8.72 41.32
C ASP A 133 -6.89 -8.79 39.90
N ASP A 134 -7.43 -9.62 39.02
CA ASP A 134 -7.12 -9.70 37.61
C ASP A 134 -8.40 -9.71 36.76
N LEU A 135 -8.38 -8.90 35.71
CA LEU A 135 -9.33 -9.03 34.61
C LEU A 135 -8.79 -10.04 33.60
N SER A 136 -8.20 -11.18 34.02
CA SER A 136 -7.94 -12.29 33.09
C SER A 136 -9.27 -12.90 32.67
N LEU A 137 -9.96 -12.13 31.84
CA LEU A 137 -11.03 -12.50 30.97
C LEU A 137 -10.31 -13.39 29.97
N ASN A 138 -10.67 -14.67 29.84
CA ASN A 138 -9.98 -15.58 28.92
C ASN A 138 -10.17 -15.22 27.42
N MET A 139 -10.61 -13.99 27.12
CA MET A 139 -10.33 -13.33 25.85
C MET A 139 -8.92 -12.76 26.00
N PRO A 140 -7.93 -13.18 25.17
CA PRO A 140 -6.58 -12.62 25.28
C PRO A 140 -6.70 -11.10 25.30
N ASP A 141 -6.11 -10.40 26.27
CA ASP A 141 -6.33 -8.95 26.49
C ASP A 141 -6.16 -8.12 25.20
N ALA A 142 -5.37 -8.64 24.26
CA ALA A 142 -5.25 -8.19 22.88
C ALA A 142 -6.59 -8.02 22.12
N LEU A 143 -7.58 -8.90 22.32
CA LEU A 143 -8.89 -8.83 21.66
C LEU A 143 -9.81 -7.80 22.32
N PHE A 144 -9.66 -7.58 23.63
CA PHE A 144 -10.32 -6.48 24.35
C PHE A 144 -9.80 -5.14 23.85
N PHE A 145 -8.49 -5.00 23.83
CA PHE A 145 -7.81 -3.85 23.28
C PHE A 145 -8.19 -3.67 21.80
N TYR A 146 -8.48 -4.77 21.09
CA TYR A 146 -8.95 -4.74 19.71
C TYR A 146 -10.32 -4.12 19.52
N GLU A 147 -11.33 -4.60 20.24
CA GLU A 147 -12.69 -4.07 20.14
C GLU A 147 -12.78 -2.61 20.61
N LEU A 148 -11.95 -2.24 21.60
CA LEU A 148 -11.93 -0.88 22.15
C LEU A 148 -11.28 0.12 21.21
N CYS A 149 -10.19 -0.25 20.54
CA CYS A 149 -9.43 0.69 19.74
C CYS A 149 -9.84 0.69 18.25
N ASP A 150 -10.74 -0.21 17.84
CA ASP A 150 -11.25 -0.28 16.45
C ASP A 150 -11.78 1.11 16.01
N PRO A 151 -11.21 1.72 14.96
CA PRO A 151 -11.67 3.02 14.46
C PRO A 151 -13.11 2.96 13.92
N ASP A 152 -13.55 1.80 13.43
CA ASP A 152 -14.94 1.54 13.02
C ASP A 152 -15.80 1.01 14.18
N GLY A 153 -15.20 0.95 15.37
CA GLY A 153 -15.79 0.46 16.58
C GLY A 153 -16.90 1.37 17.10
N VAL A 154 -17.53 0.85 18.15
CA VAL A 154 -18.76 1.41 18.71
C VAL A 154 -18.50 2.61 19.63
N PHE A 155 -17.25 2.75 20.09
CA PHE A 155 -16.86 3.72 21.10
C PHE A 155 -16.50 5.08 20.49
N SER A 156 -16.98 6.16 21.12
CA SER A 156 -16.52 7.51 20.80
C SER A 156 -15.02 7.67 21.12
N MET A 157 -14.35 8.62 20.48
CA MET A 157 -12.92 8.89 20.72
C MET A 157 -12.62 9.16 22.21
N LEU A 158 -13.48 9.92 22.90
CA LEU A 158 -13.30 10.23 24.32
C LEU A 158 -13.43 8.98 25.20
N GLU A 159 -14.40 8.12 24.89
CA GLU A 159 -14.53 6.82 25.58
C GLU A 159 -13.29 5.97 25.35
N ARG A 160 -12.78 5.89 24.10
CA ARG A 160 -11.56 5.14 23.78
C ARG A 160 -10.35 5.61 24.57
N VAL A 161 -10.12 6.92 24.66
CA VAL A 161 -9.04 7.50 25.48
C VAL A 161 -9.24 7.16 26.96
N THR A 162 -10.45 7.38 27.49
CA THR A 162 -10.76 7.05 28.90
C THR A 162 -10.52 5.56 29.19
N PHE A 163 -10.85 4.68 28.24
CA PHE A 163 -10.59 3.25 28.39
C PHE A 163 -9.10 2.93 28.37
N ILE A 164 -8.31 3.54 27.51
CA ILE A 164 -6.85 3.38 27.51
C ILE A 164 -6.29 3.81 28.86
N ASP A 165 -6.68 4.98 29.36
CA ASP A 165 -6.21 5.51 30.64
C ASP A 165 -6.57 4.55 31.78
N VAL A 166 -7.82 4.06 31.80
CA VAL A 166 -8.26 3.08 32.80
C VAL A 166 -7.43 1.79 32.68
N LEU A 167 -7.25 1.23 31.48
CA LEU A 167 -6.45 0.02 31.26
C LEU A 167 -5.00 0.20 31.74
N VAL A 168 -4.34 1.29 31.41
CA VAL A 168 -2.93 1.47 31.78
C VAL A 168 -2.78 1.81 33.27
N GLU A 169 -3.53 2.80 33.77
CA GLU A 169 -3.36 3.29 35.15
C GLU A 169 -3.95 2.35 36.19
N THR A 170 -5.12 1.76 35.91
CA THR A 170 -5.84 0.92 36.88
C THR A 170 -5.45 -0.55 36.74
N TYR A 171 -5.16 -1.03 35.52
CA TYR A 171 -4.84 -2.44 35.29
C TYR A 171 -3.36 -2.71 35.08
N HIS A 172 -2.51 -1.68 35.16
CA HIS A 172 -1.08 -1.78 34.87
C HIS A 172 -0.82 -2.46 33.53
N PHE A 173 -1.71 -2.24 32.56
CA PHE A 173 -1.59 -2.81 31.23
C PHE A 173 -0.35 -2.24 30.57
N ASP A 174 0.61 -3.11 30.26
CA ASP A 174 1.79 -2.70 29.49
C ASP A 174 1.35 -2.41 28.06
N VAL A 175 1.40 -1.14 27.66
CA VAL A 175 1.07 -0.73 26.30
C VAL A 175 1.96 -1.44 25.27
N ASN A 176 3.09 -2.01 25.66
CA ASN A 176 3.99 -2.77 24.81
C ASN A 176 3.76 -4.30 24.85
N ILE A 177 2.54 -4.76 25.10
CA ILE A 177 2.27 -6.20 25.28
C ILE A 177 2.70 -7.04 24.06
N PRO A 178 3.54 -8.07 24.29
CA PRO A 178 3.83 -9.09 23.31
C PRO A 178 2.61 -10.00 23.11
N ARG A 179 2.22 -10.27 21.87
CA ARG A 179 1.14 -11.18 21.53
C ARG A 179 1.42 -12.54 22.16
N CYS A 180 0.51 -13.00 23.01
CA CYS A 180 0.56 -14.33 23.57
C CYS A 180 -0.15 -15.28 22.61
N ILE A 181 0.62 -15.99 21.79
CA ILE A 181 0.15 -17.18 21.09
C ILE A 181 0.75 -18.37 21.87
N ASP A 182 -0.10 -19.22 22.42
CA ASP A 182 0.28 -20.45 23.14
C ASP A 182 1.14 -20.27 24.40
N CYS A 183 0.81 -19.29 25.25
CA CYS A 183 1.43 -19.07 26.58
C CYS A 183 2.95 -18.77 26.57
N LYS A 184 3.53 -18.47 25.40
CA LYS A 184 4.89 -17.94 25.28
C LYS A 184 4.80 -16.50 24.80
N PRO A 185 5.24 -15.50 25.60
CA PRO A 185 5.26 -14.12 25.15
C PRO A 185 6.22 -14.01 23.97
N GLN A 186 5.68 -13.79 22.78
CA GLN A 186 6.48 -13.47 21.61
C GLN A 186 6.57 -11.95 21.50
N LEU A 187 7.67 -11.38 22.01
CA LEU A 187 8.07 -9.98 21.79
C LEU A 187 8.11 -9.57 20.31
N ALA A 188 8.04 -10.54 19.39
CA ALA A 188 7.96 -10.34 17.95
C ALA A 188 6.65 -9.66 17.47
N TYR A 189 5.58 -9.66 18.27
CA TYR A 189 4.29 -9.09 17.90
C TYR A 189 3.78 -8.18 19.02
N ASN A 190 4.21 -6.92 19.05
CA ASN A 190 3.66 -5.95 20.01
C ASN A 190 2.27 -5.52 19.51
N GLU A 191 1.20 -5.96 20.18
CA GLU A 191 -0.16 -5.59 19.78
C GLU A 191 -0.40 -4.10 19.98
N GLY A 192 0.05 -3.51 21.09
CA GLY A 192 -0.06 -2.07 21.30
C GLY A 192 0.65 -1.25 20.24
N PHE A 193 1.79 -1.71 19.72
CA PHE A 193 2.42 -1.09 18.56
C PHE A 193 1.55 -1.16 17.29
N ARG A 194 0.84 -2.28 17.06
CA ARG A 194 -0.12 -2.37 15.93
C ARG A 194 -1.25 -1.36 16.08
N TRP A 195 -1.68 -1.10 17.31
CA TRP A 195 -2.66 -0.06 17.61
C TRP A 195 -2.13 1.33 17.41
N LEU A 196 -0.92 1.62 17.87
CA LEU A 196 -0.24 2.86 17.55
C LEU A 196 -0.20 3.06 16.02
N LEU A 197 0.21 2.05 15.26
CA LEU A 197 0.22 2.12 13.79
C LEU A 197 -1.17 2.33 13.20
N SER A 198 -2.22 1.72 13.77
CA SER A 198 -3.61 1.91 13.34
C SER A 198 -4.08 3.34 13.63
N ALA A 199 -3.89 3.84 14.84
CA ALA A 199 -4.24 5.21 15.24
C ALA A 199 -3.48 6.24 14.40
N VAL A 200 -2.18 6.01 14.16
CA VAL A 200 -1.35 6.82 13.25
C VAL A 200 -1.89 6.76 11.83
N TYR A 201 -2.27 5.58 11.33
CA TYR A 201 -2.83 5.43 9.99
C TYR A 201 -4.11 6.27 9.81
N HIS A 202 -5.01 6.23 10.79
CA HIS A 202 -6.30 6.92 10.76
C HIS A 202 -6.23 8.41 11.16
N GLY A 203 -5.09 8.88 11.67
CA GLY A 203 -4.93 10.29 12.07
C GLY A 203 -5.50 10.62 13.44
N GLU A 204 -5.64 9.64 14.34
CA GLU A 204 -6.24 9.80 15.67
C GLU A 204 -5.25 10.38 16.69
N THR A 205 -5.04 11.69 16.63
CA THR A 205 -4.03 12.40 17.44
C THR A 205 -4.15 12.16 18.95
N PHE A 206 -5.37 12.14 19.49
CA PHE A 206 -5.60 11.98 20.94
C PHE A 206 -5.24 10.58 21.43
N ILE A 207 -5.56 9.55 20.66
CA ILE A 207 -5.21 8.17 20.98
C ILE A 207 -3.70 8.00 20.90
N VAL A 208 -3.06 8.53 19.85
CA VAL A 208 -1.59 8.53 19.76
C VAL A 208 -0.97 9.24 20.96
N GLN A 209 -1.47 10.41 21.34
CA GLN A 209 -0.96 11.15 22.49
C GLN A 209 -1.10 10.39 23.81
N SER A 210 -2.26 9.77 24.08
CA SER A 210 -2.47 8.95 25.27
C SER A 210 -1.51 7.74 25.28
N LEU A 211 -1.40 6.99 24.17
CA LEU A 211 -0.47 5.85 24.07
C LEU A 211 1.00 6.27 24.29
N LEU A 212 1.43 7.39 23.71
CA LEU A 212 2.79 7.91 23.90
C LEU A 212 3.03 8.40 25.34
N SER A 213 2.02 8.97 26.00
CA SER A 213 2.15 9.38 27.41
C SER A 213 2.44 8.20 28.36
N TYR A 214 2.06 6.99 27.95
CA TYR A 214 2.32 5.74 28.66
C TYR A 214 3.59 5.02 28.20
N GLY A 215 4.47 5.67 27.42
CA GLY A 215 5.76 5.11 27.01
C GLY A 215 5.65 4.02 25.93
N MET A 216 4.66 4.13 25.04
CA MET A 216 4.52 3.23 23.90
C MET A 216 5.74 3.28 22.99
N VAL A 217 6.27 2.11 22.64
CA VAL A 217 7.36 1.99 21.67
C VAL A 217 6.85 2.32 20.27
N THR A 218 7.58 3.14 19.53
CA THR A 218 7.21 3.70 18.22
C THR A 218 7.82 2.99 17.01
N HIS A 219 8.66 1.97 17.25
CA HIS A 219 9.42 1.23 16.25
C HIS A 219 9.74 -0.18 16.74
N LEU A 220 10.01 -1.12 15.84
CA LEU A 220 10.40 -2.49 16.22
C LEU A 220 11.74 -2.86 15.61
N ASP A 221 12.65 -3.43 16.42
CA ASP A 221 14.03 -3.72 16.01
C ASP A 221 14.17 -4.91 15.06
N LYS A 222 13.14 -5.76 14.93
CA LYS A 222 13.24 -7.04 14.22
C LYS A 222 12.38 -7.10 12.97
N LYS A 223 12.93 -7.77 11.95
CA LYS A 223 12.28 -8.09 10.68
C LYS A 223 11.05 -8.94 10.94
N HIS A 224 9.86 -8.33 10.88
CA HIS A 224 8.61 -9.05 11.03
C HIS A 224 7.64 -8.66 9.93
N SER A 225 7.05 -9.66 9.28
CA SER A 225 5.96 -9.45 8.32
C SER A 225 4.72 -9.01 9.08
N PHE A 226 4.52 -7.69 9.20
CA PHE A 226 3.33 -7.13 9.80
C PHE A 226 2.16 -7.14 8.81
N HIS A 227 1.10 -7.84 9.19
CA HIS A 227 -0.22 -7.61 8.62
C HIS A 227 -0.91 -6.57 9.50
N LEU A 228 -1.23 -5.40 8.94
CA LEU A 228 -2.16 -4.48 9.61
C LEU A 228 -3.51 -5.20 9.82
N PRO A 229 -4.29 -4.82 10.85
CA PRO A 229 -5.56 -5.46 11.19
C PRO A 229 -6.63 -5.53 10.08
N PHE A 230 -6.36 -5.03 8.87
CA PHE A 230 -7.33 -4.96 7.76
C PHE A 230 -6.85 -5.67 6.48
N GLY A 231 -5.94 -6.63 6.58
CA GLY A 231 -5.44 -7.38 5.41
C GLY A 231 -4.61 -6.54 4.43
N GLN A 232 -4.37 -5.25 4.74
CA GLN A 232 -3.48 -4.40 3.97
C GLN A 232 -2.03 -4.77 4.28
N GLN A 233 -1.35 -5.38 3.29
CA GLN A 233 0.09 -5.53 3.35
C GLN A 233 0.74 -4.16 3.17
N MET A 234 1.52 -3.76 4.18
CA MET A 234 2.30 -2.54 4.16
C MET A 234 3.59 -2.76 3.36
N ASN A 235 3.46 -2.82 2.04
CA ASN A 235 4.62 -2.81 1.16
C ASN A 235 5.06 -1.35 0.99
N SER A 236 5.86 -0.82 1.91
CA SER A 236 6.51 0.50 1.78
C SER A 236 8.01 0.31 1.73
N THR A 237 8.74 0.90 0.77
CA THR A 237 10.22 0.78 0.68
C THR A 237 10.91 1.56 1.77
N TYR A 238 10.23 2.60 2.26
CA TYR A 238 10.71 3.41 3.37
C TYR A 238 10.47 2.69 4.69
N MET A 239 9.43 1.84 4.79
CA MET A 239 9.39 0.88 5.88
C MET A 239 10.36 -0.23 5.53
N SER A 240 11.57 -0.12 6.06
CA SER A 240 12.48 -1.25 6.12
C SER A 240 11.75 -2.48 6.70
N ASP A 241 12.45 -3.61 6.80
CA ASP A 241 11.94 -4.75 7.56
C ASP A 241 11.52 -4.39 9.01
N LYS A 242 11.89 -3.19 9.50
CA LYS A 242 11.41 -2.55 10.73
C LYS A 242 10.24 -1.60 10.44
N PRO A 243 9.01 -1.90 10.90
CA PRO A 243 7.90 -0.95 10.83
C PRO A 243 8.12 0.24 11.77
N GLU A 244 7.82 1.45 11.28
CA GLU A 244 8.03 2.69 12.04
C GLU A 244 6.80 3.60 12.00
N ALA A 245 6.32 4.02 13.18
CA ALA A 245 5.16 4.90 13.28
C ALA A 245 5.38 6.24 12.56
N LEU A 246 6.60 6.79 12.61
CA LEU A 246 6.92 8.06 11.97
C LEU A 246 6.81 8.02 10.44
N ILE A 247 7.27 6.91 9.82
CA ILE A 247 7.15 6.69 8.39
C ILE A 247 5.68 6.54 7.98
N MET A 248 4.87 5.86 8.78
CA MET A 248 3.41 5.78 8.56
C MET A 248 2.78 7.17 8.59
N ALA A 249 3.04 7.94 9.65
CA ALA A 249 2.48 9.27 9.83
C ALA A 249 2.82 10.18 8.65
N THR A 250 4.06 10.07 8.15
CA THR A 250 4.55 10.81 6.98
C THR A 250 3.83 10.40 5.71
N LYS A 251 3.71 9.09 5.44
CA LYS A 251 2.98 8.54 4.28
C LYS A 251 1.52 9.00 4.26
N ARG A 252 0.90 9.14 5.44
CA ARG A 252 -0.48 9.58 5.62
C ARG A 252 -0.63 11.10 5.75
N LYS A 253 0.48 11.85 5.74
CA LYS A 253 0.53 13.31 5.81
C LYS A 253 -0.06 13.90 7.10
N HIS A 254 0.15 13.23 8.23
CA HIS A 254 -0.34 13.64 9.55
C HIS A 254 0.70 14.45 10.34
N ALA A 255 0.80 15.76 10.07
CA ALA A 255 1.83 16.63 10.68
C ALA A 255 1.84 16.61 12.23
N ASN A 256 0.67 16.68 12.86
CA ASN A 256 0.55 16.71 14.31
C ASN A 256 1.05 15.42 14.96
N ILE A 257 0.74 14.27 14.34
CA ILE A 257 1.19 12.97 14.82
C ILE A 257 2.71 12.83 14.63
N MET A 258 3.27 13.34 13.53
CA MET A 258 4.72 13.37 13.34
C MET A 258 5.42 14.17 14.43
N MET A 259 4.89 15.34 14.81
CA MET A 259 5.44 16.14 15.91
C MET A 259 5.44 15.34 17.23
N LEU A 260 4.30 14.73 17.59
CA LEU A 260 4.19 13.91 18.80
C LEU A 260 5.21 12.77 18.82
N LEU A 261 5.38 12.06 17.70
CA LEU A 261 6.36 10.97 17.58
C LEU A 261 7.81 11.47 17.66
N LEU A 262 8.11 12.62 17.03
CA LEU A 262 9.44 13.22 17.06
C LEU A 262 9.81 13.70 18.47
N GLU A 263 8.87 14.29 19.19
CA GLU A 263 9.04 14.76 20.57
C GLU A 263 9.20 13.60 21.55
N HIS A 264 8.36 12.55 21.42
CA HIS A 264 8.42 11.37 22.28
C HIS A 264 9.77 10.65 22.19
N ASP A 265 10.33 10.51 20.99
CA ASP A 265 11.58 9.79 20.74
C ASP A 265 12.80 10.72 20.60
N ALA A 266 12.77 11.91 21.21
CA ALA A 266 13.80 12.93 21.02
C ALA A 266 15.24 12.40 21.18
N ASP A 267 15.47 11.53 22.16
CA ASP A 267 16.78 10.93 22.43
C ASP A 267 17.21 9.92 21.36
N ARG A 268 16.25 9.14 20.82
CA ARG A 268 16.50 8.11 19.79
C ARG A 268 17.11 8.71 18.54
N TRP A 269 16.71 9.92 18.16
CA TRP A 269 17.15 10.59 16.93
C TRP A 269 18.64 10.93 16.90
N SER A 270 19.33 10.88 18.04
CA SER A 270 20.78 11.02 18.14
C SER A 270 21.55 9.74 17.78
N THR A 271 20.88 8.58 17.81
CA THR A 271 21.45 7.27 17.49
C THR A 271 21.60 7.09 15.97
N GLU A 272 22.48 6.18 15.55
CA GLU A 272 22.65 5.88 14.11
C GLU A 272 21.36 5.34 13.49
N GLU A 273 20.68 4.41 14.17
CA GLU A 273 19.41 3.86 13.70
C GLU A 273 18.32 4.92 13.60
N GLY A 274 18.23 5.83 14.59
CA GLY A 274 17.29 6.95 14.56
C GLY A 274 17.58 7.95 13.44
N ARG A 275 18.86 8.23 13.14
CA ARG A 275 19.25 9.11 12.03
C ARG A 275 18.91 8.51 10.67
N GLU A 276 19.09 7.20 10.51
CA GLU A 276 18.71 6.50 9.27
C GLU A 276 17.19 6.51 9.08
N ALA A 277 16.42 6.22 10.14
CA ALA A 277 14.96 6.34 10.14
C ALA A 277 14.48 7.75 9.75
N LEU A 278 15.08 8.79 10.32
CA LEU A 278 14.78 10.19 9.97
C LEU A 278 15.12 10.50 8.52
N ARG A 279 16.26 10.02 8.01
CA ARG A 279 16.66 10.22 6.61
C ARG A 279 15.67 9.56 5.66
N LEU A 280 15.23 8.34 5.95
CA LEU A 280 14.21 7.62 5.17
C LEU A 280 12.86 8.33 5.22
N THR A 281 12.45 8.78 6.41
CA THR A 281 11.22 9.56 6.61
C THR A 281 11.27 10.87 5.82
N LEU A 282 12.40 11.58 5.86
CA LEU A 282 12.61 12.83 5.13
C LEU A 282 12.57 12.59 3.61
N GLN A 283 13.25 11.55 3.12
CA GLN A 283 13.19 11.16 1.72
C GLN A 283 11.75 10.87 1.28
N LEU A 284 10.99 10.12 2.08
CA LEU A 284 9.57 9.85 1.81
C LEU A 284 8.75 11.15 1.75
N ALA A 285 8.94 12.07 2.70
CA ALA A 285 8.23 13.34 2.73
C ALA A 285 8.55 14.19 1.48
N ILE A 286 9.80 14.19 1.01
CA ILE A 286 10.22 14.88 -0.21
C ILE A 286 9.61 14.23 -1.45
N ASP A 287 9.67 12.91 -1.53
CA ASP A 287 9.17 12.12 -2.65
C ASP A 287 7.64 12.24 -2.83
N ASP A 288 6.90 12.37 -1.73
CA ASP A 288 5.45 12.63 -1.73
C ASP A 288 5.08 14.11 -1.80
N SER A 289 6.07 15.00 -2.00
CA SER A 289 5.93 16.47 -2.04
C SER A 289 5.19 17.02 -0.81
N TYR A 290 5.48 16.47 0.36
CA TYR A 290 4.83 16.79 1.62
C TYR A 290 5.62 17.85 2.42
N HIS A 291 5.48 19.11 2.01
CA HIS A 291 6.25 20.24 2.58
C HIS A 291 6.08 20.44 4.10
N ALA A 292 4.91 20.16 4.67
CA ALA A 292 4.72 20.26 6.11
C ALA A 292 5.56 19.21 6.85
N GLY A 293 5.56 17.96 6.37
CA GLY A 293 6.41 16.89 6.93
C GLY A 293 7.90 17.20 6.82
N VAL A 294 8.36 17.73 5.68
CA VAL A 294 9.76 18.18 5.49
C VAL A 294 10.14 19.24 6.53
N ARG A 295 9.30 20.28 6.72
CA ARG A 295 9.56 21.31 7.72
C ARG A 295 9.59 20.76 9.14
N THR A 296 8.61 19.91 9.50
CA THR A 296 8.52 19.25 10.80
C THR A 296 9.78 18.41 11.11
N ILE A 297 10.25 17.62 10.15
CA ILE A 297 11.45 16.79 10.36
C ILE A 297 12.70 17.67 10.49
N LEU A 298 12.87 18.68 9.62
CA LEU A 298 14.03 19.58 9.66
C LEU A 298 14.05 20.48 10.90
N SER A 299 12.90 20.85 11.46
CA SER A 299 12.86 21.62 12.72
C SER A 299 13.32 20.81 13.93
N CYS A 300 13.10 19.49 13.91
CA CYS A 300 13.47 18.59 15.01
C CYS A 300 14.88 18.00 14.85
N SER A 301 15.44 17.97 13.64
CA SER A 301 16.75 17.37 13.34
C SER A 301 17.82 18.42 13.03
N LYS A 302 18.73 18.67 13.98
CA LYS A 302 19.87 19.57 13.76
C LYS A 302 20.89 18.91 12.83
N GLY A 303 21.18 19.55 11.69
CA GLY A 303 22.23 19.12 10.76
C GLY A 303 21.80 18.09 9.71
N LEU A 304 20.51 17.75 9.61
CA LEU A 304 20.00 16.93 8.52
C LEU A 304 19.70 17.83 7.31
N GLU A 305 20.35 17.58 6.19
CA GLU A 305 20.05 18.27 4.92
C GLU A 305 18.98 17.50 4.15
N ALA A 306 18.11 18.25 3.46
CA ALA A 306 17.09 17.66 2.60
C ALA A 306 17.74 16.94 1.41
N PRO A 307 17.60 15.62 1.27
CA PRO A 307 18.10 14.93 0.09
C PRO A 307 17.33 15.35 -1.17
N PRO A 308 17.92 15.20 -2.37
CA PRO A 308 17.16 15.36 -3.60
C PRO A 308 16.03 14.32 -3.70
N MET A 309 15.02 14.58 -4.53
CA MET A 309 13.97 13.59 -4.82
C MET A 309 14.60 12.31 -5.38
N SER A 310 14.04 11.16 -4.98
CA SER A 310 14.50 9.87 -5.49
C SER A 310 14.09 9.69 -6.96
N GLU A 311 14.83 8.86 -7.70
CA GLU A 311 14.51 8.57 -9.11
C GLU A 311 13.06 8.06 -9.31
N PRO A 312 12.52 7.12 -8.51
CA PRO A 312 11.11 6.71 -8.62
C PRO A 312 10.13 7.85 -8.37
N ALA A 313 10.43 8.74 -7.43
CA ALA A 313 9.59 9.88 -7.11
C ALA A 313 9.60 10.92 -8.23
N LEU A 314 10.78 11.26 -8.76
CA LEU A 314 10.94 12.11 -9.94
C LEU A 314 10.15 11.55 -11.14
N ARG A 315 10.20 10.24 -11.35
CA ARG A 315 9.44 9.58 -12.43
C ARG A 315 7.93 9.63 -12.21
N ASN A 316 7.45 9.45 -10.97
CA ASN A 316 6.04 9.56 -10.65
C ASN A 316 5.53 11.01 -10.75
N ALA A 317 6.35 11.98 -10.32
CA ALA A 317 6.10 13.40 -10.52
C ALA A 317 6.03 13.73 -12.02
N LEU A 318 6.95 13.18 -12.82
CA LEU A 318 6.98 13.35 -14.28
C LEU A 318 5.71 12.78 -14.92
N HIS A 319 5.25 11.61 -14.48
CA HIS A 319 3.97 11.06 -14.91
C HIS A 319 2.80 11.98 -14.56
N LYS A 320 2.70 12.50 -13.34
CA LYS A 320 1.63 13.44 -12.95
C LYS A 320 1.66 14.73 -13.78
N ALA A 321 2.84 15.29 -14.05
CA ALA A 321 3.01 16.45 -14.92
C ALA A 321 2.50 16.16 -16.35
N CYS A 322 2.80 14.96 -16.88
CA CYS A 322 2.30 14.50 -18.18
C CYS A 322 0.76 14.33 -18.20
N VAL A 323 0.14 13.89 -17.11
CA VAL A 323 -1.33 13.82 -16.98
C VAL A 323 -1.95 15.21 -17.01
N ASN A 324 -1.31 16.18 -16.35
CA ASN A 324 -1.80 17.56 -16.23
C ASN A 324 -1.52 18.43 -17.46
N ASP A 325 -0.79 17.92 -18.45
CA ASP A 325 -0.31 18.67 -19.63
C ASP A 325 0.55 19.90 -19.27
N ASP A 326 1.34 19.79 -18.19
CA ASP A 326 2.20 20.87 -17.70
C ASP A 326 3.62 20.71 -18.23
N ILE A 327 3.92 21.42 -19.33
CA ILE A 327 5.23 21.33 -20.01
C ILE A 327 6.37 21.95 -19.20
N ASP A 328 6.10 23.00 -18.42
CA ASP A 328 7.11 23.70 -17.64
C ASP A 328 7.55 22.82 -16.46
N GLU A 329 6.60 22.14 -15.83
CA GLU A 329 6.89 21.16 -14.79
C GLU A 329 7.64 19.94 -15.33
N VAL A 330 7.28 19.45 -16.52
CA VAL A 330 8.04 18.38 -17.19
C VAL A 330 9.48 18.81 -17.43
N GLN A 331 9.71 20.03 -17.93
CA GLN A 331 11.05 20.55 -18.16
C GLN A 331 11.85 20.62 -16.85
N ARG A 332 11.25 21.19 -15.81
CA ARG A 332 11.86 21.29 -14.48
C ARG A 332 12.25 19.92 -13.93
N LEU A 333 11.38 18.91 -14.06
CA LEU A 333 11.64 17.56 -13.58
C LEU A 333 12.76 16.86 -14.39
N ILE A 334 12.84 17.11 -15.70
CA ILE A 334 13.96 16.63 -16.53
C ILE A 334 15.28 17.28 -16.07
N ASP A 335 15.28 18.58 -15.80
CA ASP A 335 16.46 19.32 -15.32
C ASP A 335 16.91 18.82 -13.93
N LEU A 336 15.96 18.33 -13.12
CA LEU A 336 16.22 17.66 -11.83
C LEU A 336 16.70 16.21 -11.98
N GLY A 337 16.83 15.68 -13.20
CA GLY A 337 17.35 14.34 -13.48
C GLY A 337 16.30 13.24 -13.54
N ALA A 338 15.02 13.56 -13.78
CA ALA A 338 13.99 12.54 -13.96
C ALA A 338 14.30 11.60 -15.15
N THR A 339 14.16 10.30 -14.93
CA THR A 339 14.35 9.27 -15.98
C THR A 339 13.01 8.69 -16.42
N VAL A 340 12.94 8.26 -17.68
CA VAL A 340 11.79 7.51 -18.22
C VAL A 340 12.03 6.02 -18.32
N ASP A 341 13.30 5.63 -18.41
CA ASP A 341 13.74 4.25 -18.35
C ASP A 341 13.97 3.87 -16.90
N GLY A 342 13.10 3.03 -16.39
CA GLY A 342 13.34 2.30 -15.16
C GLY A 342 12.58 1.00 -15.27
N LYS A 343 13.18 -0.10 -14.78
CA LYS A 343 12.42 -1.33 -14.60
C LYS A 343 11.15 -0.97 -13.85
N ILE A 344 10.03 -1.59 -14.23
CA ILE A 344 8.86 -1.62 -13.35
C ILE A 344 9.27 -2.56 -12.22
N ASP A 345 10.21 -2.11 -11.40
CA ASP A 345 10.42 -2.75 -10.13
C ASP A 345 9.08 -2.55 -9.42
N ARG A 346 8.55 -3.64 -8.86
CA ARG A 346 7.43 -3.56 -7.94
C ARG A 346 7.94 -2.91 -6.65
N TRP A 347 8.43 -1.68 -6.77
CA TRP A 347 8.47 -0.76 -5.68
C TRP A 347 7.00 -0.57 -5.26
N VAL A 348 6.60 -1.23 -4.17
CA VAL A 348 5.89 -0.52 -3.09
C VAL A 348 4.39 -0.34 -3.27
N GLY A 349 3.72 -1.13 -4.10
CA GLY A 349 2.27 -0.94 -4.34
C GLY A 349 1.92 0.41 -5.00
N VAL A 350 2.87 1.34 -5.11
CA VAL A 350 2.85 2.49 -6.01
C VAL A 350 3.32 1.94 -7.34
N VAL A 351 2.35 1.55 -8.16
CA VAL A 351 2.63 1.19 -9.55
C VAL A 351 3.25 2.43 -10.20
N VAL A 352 4.58 2.45 -10.37
CA VAL A 352 5.29 3.53 -11.04
C VAL A 352 4.70 3.61 -12.44
N GLN A 353 3.85 4.62 -12.64
CA GLN A 353 3.14 4.77 -13.88
C GLN A 353 4.12 5.24 -14.95
N ASP A 354 3.97 4.69 -16.14
CA ASP A 354 4.80 5.05 -17.28
C ASP A 354 4.38 6.44 -17.77
N PRO A 355 5.25 7.47 -17.74
CA PRO A 355 4.89 8.82 -18.17
C PRO A 355 4.40 8.87 -19.62
N PHE A 356 4.74 7.88 -20.46
CA PHE A 356 4.24 7.82 -21.83
C PHE A 356 2.77 7.42 -21.95
N ILE A 357 2.19 6.69 -20.98
CA ILE A 357 0.78 6.27 -21.02
C ILE A 357 -0.15 7.49 -21.20
N PRO A 358 -0.16 8.48 -20.29
CA PRO A 358 -1.05 9.64 -20.42
C PRO A 358 -0.78 10.46 -21.69
N LEU A 359 0.48 10.56 -22.12
CA LEU A 359 0.83 11.30 -23.33
C LEU A 359 0.23 10.67 -24.59
N ILE A 360 0.23 9.33 -24.65
CA ILE A 360 -0.33 8.58 -25.77
C ILE A 360 -1.85 8.62 -25.74
N THR A 361 -2.46 8.34 -24.59
CA THR A 361 -3.92 8.26 -24.44
C THR A 361 -4.59 9.61 -24.68
N HIS A 362 -3.93 10.72 -24.28
CA HIS A 362 -4.45 12.07 -24.47
C HIS A 362 -3.85 12.79 -25.70
N GLY A 363 -2.99 12.12 -26.49
CA GLY A 363 -2.42 12.71 -27.71
C GLY A 363 -1.54 13.94 -27.48
N ARG A 364 -0.86 14.04 -26.32
CA ARG A 364 -0.01 15.19 -25.92
C ARG A 364 1.34 15.17 -26.63
N VAL A 365 1.33 15.47 -27.92
CA VAL A 365 2.52 15.40 -28.77
C VAL A 365 3.59 16.39 -28.31
N THR A 366 3.23 17.60 -27.88
CA THR A 366 4.18 18.65 -27.44
C THR A 366 5.10 18.19 -26.31
N ILE A 367 4.54 17.63 -25.24
CA ILE A 367 5.29 17.08 -24.11
C ILE A 367 6.11 15.87 -24.53
N LEU A 368 5.54 14.98 -25.35
CA LEU A 368 6.29 13.86 -25.92
C LEU A 368 7.51 14.33 -26.73
N LYS A 369 7.40 15.44 -27.48
CA LYS A 369 8.54 16.03 -28.19
C LYS A 369 9.61 16.51 -27.23
N CYS A 370 9.20 17.15 -26.13
CA CYS A 370 10.11 17.63 -25.10
C CYS A 370 10.90 16.46 -24.49
N ILE A 371 10.19 15.43 -24.00
CA ILE A 371 10.79 14.25 -23.37
C ILE A 371 11.75 13.53 -24.32
N LEU A 372 11.34 13.22 -25.56
CA LEU A 372 12.21 12.49 -26.50
C LEU A 372 13.40 13.30 -27.03
N ARG A 373 13.43 14.62 -26.80
CA ARG A 373 14.59 15.45 -27.16
C ARG A 373 15.63 15.46 -26.05
N GLN A 374 15.21 15.41 -24.80
CA GLN A 374 16.09 15.65 -23.65
C GLN A 374 16.45 14.38 -22.88
N LEU A 375 15.54 13.41 -22.82
CA LEU A 375 15.77 12.16 -22.11
C LEU A 375 16.08 11.02 -23.08
N PRO A 376 17.20 10.28 -22.88
CA PRO A 376 17.44 9.07 -23.65
C PRO A 376 16.39 8.01 -23.28
N VAL A 377 15.82 7.38 -24.29
CA VAL A 377 14.82 6.31 -24.12
C VAL A 377 15.31 5.06 -24.82
N SER A 378 15.28 3.95 -24.09
CA SER A 378 15.70 2.67 -24.60
C SER A 378 14.87 2.26 -25.83
N PRO A 379 15.48 1.59 -26.82
CA PRO A 379 14.78 1.18 -28.03
C PRO A 379 13.61 0.23 -27.72
N GLU A 380 13.74 -0.58 -26.66
CA GLU A 380 12.69 -1.49 -26.18
C GLU A 380 11.48 -0.70 -25.67
N LYS A 381 11.72 0.32 -24.84
CA LYS A 381 10.67 1.21 -24.34
C LYS A 381 10.03 2.02 -25.46
N LEU A 382 10.82 2.55 -26.41
CA LEU A 382 10.27 3.23 -27.60
C LEU A 382 9.41 2.30 -28.45
N SER A 383 9.78 1.02 -28.58
CA SER A 383 8.93 0.03 -29.26
C SER A 383 7.61 -0.20 -28.53
N ALA A 384 7.65 -0.26 -27.19
CA ALA A 384 6.45 -0.38 -26.36
C ALA A 384 5.55 0.85 -26.46
N VAL A 385 6.13 2.05 -26.47
CA VAL A 385 5.44 3.33 -26.69
C VAL A 385 4.78 3.37 -28.08
N LEU A 386 5.50 2.94 -29.12
CA LEU A 386 4.94 2.82 -30.47
C LEU A 386 3.79 1.80 -30.55
N PHE A 387 3.95 0.65 -29.88
CA PHE A 387 2.91 -0.37 -29.77
C PHE A 387 1.65 0.18 -29.09
N MET A 388 1.81 0.89 -27.97
CA MET A 388 0.70 1.49 -27.23
C MET A 388 0.01 2.60 -28.03
N ALA A 389 0.75 3.41 -28.78
CA ALA A 389 0.17 4.45 -29.63
C ALA A 389 -0.70 3.89 -30.75
N ILE A 390 -0.35 2.72 -31.30
CA ILE A 390 -1.19 1.98 -32.27
C ILE A 390 -2.47 1.50 -31.59
N ASP A 391 -2.35 0.96 -30.38
CA ASP A 391 -3.48 0.38 -29.64
C ASP A 391 -4.52 1.43 -29.23
N CYS A 392 -4.05 2.63 -28.86
CA CYS A 392 -4.87 3.78 -28.50
C CYS A 392 -5.32 4.63 -29.72
N TYR A 393 -5.01 4.24 -30.96
CA TYR A 393 -5.31 5.02 -32.17
C TYR A 393 -4.80 6.48 -32.14
N SER A 394 -3.66 6.74 -31.47
CA SER A 394 -3.10 8.08 -31.30
C SER A 394 -2.28 8.49 -32.53
N PHE A 395 -2.96 8.86 -33.63
CA PHE A 395 -2.33 9.09 -34.94
C PHE A 395 -1.24 10.17 -34.94
N GLU A 396 -1.43 11.25 -34.18
CA GLU A 396 -0.45 12.35 -34.12
C GLU A 396 0.82 11.92 -33.37
N VAL A 397 0.67 11.16 -32.29
CA VAL A 397 1.80 10.54 -31.57
C VAL A 397 2.51 9.53 -32.48
N LEU A 398 1.79 8.70 -33.22
CA LEU A 398 2.36 7.74 -34.17
C LEU A 398 3.16 8.42 -35.28
N LYS A 399 2.58 9.44 -35.91
CA LYS A 399 3.28 10.24 -36.94
C LYS A 399 4.54 10.86 -36.37
N TYR A 400 4.49 11.39 -35.14
CA TYR A 400 5.67 11.96 -34.49
C TYR A 400 6.73 10.90 -34.21
N LEU A 401 6.38 9.78 -33.57
CA LEU A 401 7.32 8.69 -33.24
C LEU A 401 8.02 8.12 -34.47
N LEU A 402 7.32 8.00 -35.60
CA LEU A 402 7.88 7.49 -36.86
C LEU A 402 8.73 8.52 -37.62
N ARG A 403 8.47 9.82 -37.42
CA ARG A 403 9.24 10.91 -38.05
C ARG A 403 10.36 11.45 -37.16
N ASN A 404 10.42 11.02 -35.89
CA ASN A 404 11.42 11.49 -34.95
C ASN A 404 12.81 11.01 -35.38
N ASP A 405 13.69 11.95 -35.71
CA ASP A 405 15.07 11.65 -36.10
C ASP A 405 16.03 11.57 -34.90
N PHE A 406 15.65 12.08 -33.73
CA PHE A 406 16.47 12.04 -32.52
C PHE A 406 16.54 10.62 -31.95
N GLN A 407 15.38 9.98 -31.81
CA GLN A 407 15.26 8.64 -31.23
C GLN A 407 14.24 7.82 -32.01
N LYS A 408 14.71 6.77 -32.69
CA LYS A 408 13.89 5.95 -33.60
C LYS A 408 13.34 4.73 -32.89
N ALA A 409 12.00 4.66 -32.82
CA ALA A 409 11.32 3.49 -32.30
C ALA A 409 11.52 2.29 -33.24
N PRO A 410 12.07 1.15 -32.77
CA PRO A 410 12.25 -0.01 -33.61
C PRO A 410 10.88 -0.62 -33.94
N VAL A 411 10.62 -0.77 -35.25
CA VAL A 411 9.40 -1.39 -35.76
C VAL A 411 9.55 -2.91 -35.66
N THR A 412 8.98 -3.49 -34.61
CA THR A 412 9.00 -4.95 -34.40
C THR A 412 7.87 -5.64 -35.16
N ALA A 413 8.00 -6.96 -35.32
CA ALA A 413 6.94 -7.81 -35.86
C ALA A 413 5.60 -7.67 -35.15
N ARG A 414 5.66 -7.44 -33.83
CA ARG A 414 4.49 -7.28 -32.97
C ARG A 414 3.75 -5.97 -33.29
N VAL A 415 4.50 -4.88 -33.49
CA VAL A 415 3.98 -3.57 -33.91
C VAL A 415 3.28 -3.67 -35.27
N LEU A 416 3.91 -4.30 -36.27
CA LEU A 416 3.29 -4.46 -37.59
C LEU A 416 2.01 -5.32 -37.58
N ARG A 417 2.02 -6.43 -36.82
CA ARG A 417 0.82 -7.26 -36.65
C ARG A 417 -0.30 -6.49 -35.97
N LEU A 418 0.01 -5.71 -34.94
CA LEU A 418 -1.00 -4.88 -34.27
C LEU A 418 -1.57 -3.82 -35.21
N ALA A 419 -0.74 -3.11 -35.97
CA ALA A 419 -1.19 -2.11 -36.95
C ALA A 419 -2.11 -2.72 -38.01
N PHE A 420 -1.78 -3.92 -38.49
CA PHE A 420 -2.60 -4.69 -39.42
C PHE A 420 -3.96 -5.04 -38.80
N ASN A 421 -3.96 -5.66 -37.61
CA ASN A 421 -5.20 -6.06 -36.91
C ASN A 421 -6.10 -4.86 -36.56
N ARG A 422 -5.50 -3.69 -36.30
CA ARG A 422 -6.20 -2.44 -35.98
C ARG A 422 -6.62 -1.65 -37.24
N ASN A 423 -6.40 -2.19 -38.44
CA ASN A 423 -6.79 -1.61 -39.72
C ASN A 423 -6.10 -0.26 -40.06
N LEU A 424 -4.88 -0.01 -39.57
CA LEU A 424 -4.17 1.26 -39.72
C LEU A 424 -3.43 1.38 -41.07
N VAL A 425 -4.15 1.30 -42.20
CA VAL A 425 -3.51 1.24 -43.53
C VAL A 425 -2.73 2.48 -43.92
N ASP A 426 -3.16 3.67 -43.50
CA ASP A 426 -2.41 4.88 -43.86
C ASP A 426 -1.07 4.99 -43.13
N LEU A 427 -0.91 4.27 -42.02
CA LEU A 427 0.33 4.23 -41.27
C LEU A 427 1.24 3.05 -41.65
N LEU A 428 0.70 1.99 -42.25
CA LEU A 428 1.50 0.81 -42.64
C LEU A 428 2.63 1.15 -43.62
N PRO A 429 2.45 1.96 -44.69
CA PRO A 429 3.55 2.39 -45.54
C PRO A 429 4.67 3.12 -44.78
N LEU A 430 4.31 3.93 -43.77
CA LEU A 430 5.28 4.64 -42.92
C LEU A 430 6.03 3.65 -42.02
N LEU A 431 5.32 2.73 -41.37
CA LEU A 431 5.92 1.68 -40.53
C LEU A 431 6.87 0.78 -41.33
N LEU A 432 6.48 0.35 -42.53
CA LEU A 432 7.30 -0.47 -43.42
C LEU A 432 8.52 0.30 -43.93
N ARG A 433 8.38 1.60 -44.22
CA ARG A 433 9.50 2.47 -44.60
C ARG A 433 10.52 2.59 -43.47
N GLU A 434 10.07 2.80 -42.23
CA GLU A 434 10.97 2.86 -41.08
C GLU A 434 11.61 1.49 -40.77
N ALA A 435 10.85 0.39 -40.91
CA ALA A 435 11.41 -0.96 -40.80
C ALA A 435 12.50 -1.22 -41.85
N LEU A 436 12.31 -0.74 -43.09
CA LEU A 436 13.31 -0.86 -44.17
C LEU A 436 14.58 -0.04 -43.89
N LYS A 437 14.43 1.12 -43.23
CA LYS A 437 15.58 1.94 -42.83
C LYS A 437 16.39 1.26 -41.71
N ALA A 438 15.71 0.62 -40.76
CA ALA A 438 16.35 -0.08 -39.65
C ALA A 438 17.13 -1.32 -40.10
N ASP A 439 16.53 -2.18 -40.94
CA ASP A 439 17.24 -3.31 -41.57
C ASP A 439 16.90 -3.40 -43.06
N LYS A 440 17.87 -3.03 -43.89
CA LYS A 440 17.71 -2.99 -45.35
C LYS A 440 17.66 -4.39 -45.97
N THR A 441 18.14 -5.42 -45.27
CA THR A 441 18.47 -6.73 -45.85
C THR A 441 17.63 -7.87 -45.32
N LYS A 442 16.97 -7.66 -44.18
CA LYS A 442 16.17 -8.64 -43.49
C LYS A 442 14.70 -8.20 -43.49
N LEU A 443 13.82 -9.13 -43.83
CA LEU A 443 12.39 -8.94 -43.63
C LEU A 443 12.10 -8.98 -42.13
N VAL A 444 11.15 -8.16 -41.68
CA VAL A 444 10.65 -8.24 -40.29
C VAL A 444 10.19 -9.67 -39.99
N THR A 445 10.47 -10.15 -38.78
CA THR A 445 10.07 -11.49 -38.36
C THR A 445 8.54 -11.66 -38.49
N GLY A 446 8.08 -12.79 -39.02
CA GLY A 446 6.64 -13.01 -39.25
C GLY A 446 6.03 -12.22 -40.41
N PHE A 447 6.82 -11.52 -41.24
CA PHE A 447 6.32 -10.78 -42.41
C PHE A 447 5.48 -11.66 -43.36
N ALA A 448 5.89 -12.91 -43.59
CA ALA A 448 5.14 -13.84 -44.44
C ALA A 448 3.73 -14.13 -43.91
N ALA A 449 3.54 -14.17 -42.59
CA ALA A 449 2.22 -14.34 -41.98
C ALA A 449 1.35 -13.11 -42.20
N ILE A 450 1.91 -11.90 -42.07
CA ILE A 450 1.18 -10.64 -42.33
C ILE A 450 0.76 -10.57 -43.81
N LEU A 451 1.66 -10.91 -44.74
CA LEU A 451 1.34 -10.94 -46.16
C LEU A 451 0.28 -12.01 -46.50
N GLY A 452 0.33 -13.16 -45.83
CA GLY A 452 -0.69 -14.21 -45.96
C GLY A 452 -2.06 -13.75 -45.47
N LEU A 453 -2.13 -13.12 -44.29
CA LEU A 453 -3.36 -12.54 -43.75
C LEU A 453 -3.95 -11.49 -44.69
N ALA A 454 -3.11 -10.59 -45.22
CA ALA A 454 -3.53 -9.56 -46.17
C ALA A 454 -4.13 -10.14 -47.48
N LYS A 455 -3.72 -11.33 -47.89
CA LYS A 455 -4.27 -12.02 -49.08
C LYS A 455 -5.60 -12.70 -48.80
N ILE A 456 -5.76 -13.26 -47.59
CA ILE A 456 -6.94 -14.04 -47.18
C ILE A 456 -8.10 -13.12 -46.82
N GLU A 457 -7.84 -11.95 -46.25
CA GLU A 457 -8.88 -11.06 -45.76
C GLU A 457 -9.79 -10.56 -46.90
N ARG A 458 -10.98 -11.16 -46.99
CA ARG A 458 -12.08 -10.80 -47.90
C ARG A 458 -13.18 -10.13 -47.06
N ARG A 459 -13.05 -8.83 -46.82
CA ARG A 459 -14.16 -8.01 -46.30
C ARG A 459 -14.68 -7.14 -47.44
N ASP A 460 -15.99 -7.15 -47.64
CA ASP A 460 -16.64 -6.63 -48.86
C ASP A 460 -16.44 -5.11 -49.05
N ASP A 461 -16.30 -4.33 -47.98
CA ASP A 461 -16.04 -2.88 -48.06
C ASP A 461 -14.54 -2.50 -48.19
N SER A 462 -13.66 -3.49 -48.28
CA SER A 462 -12.22 -3.31 -48.08
C SER A 462 -11.36 -3.59 -49.32
N GLU A 463 -11.92 -3.73 -50.52
CA GLU A 463 -11.13 -4.13 -51.69
C GLU A 463 -10.06 -3.11 -52.07
N LYS A 464 -10.42 -1.81 -52.13
CA LYS A 464 -9.44 -0.72 -52.37
C LYS A 464 -8.36 -0.67 -51.28
N PHE A 465 -8.76 -0.90 -50.03
CA PHE A 465 -7.87 -0.96 -48.88
C PHE A 465 -6.86 -2.12 -49.00
N ARG A 466 -7.36 -3.30 -49.38
CA ARG A 466 -6.58 -4.53 -49.53
C ARG A 466 -5.55 -4.37 -50.64
N VAL A 467 -5.93 -3.80 -51.78
CA VAL A 467 -5.02 -3.56 -52.90
C VAL A 467 -3.89 -2.61 -52.50
N LYS A 468 -4.21 -1.48 -51.85
CA LYS A 468 -3.20 -0.52 -51.36
C LYS A 468 -2.25 -1.16 -50.36
N LEU A 469 -2.77 -1.99 -49.46
CA LEU A 469 -1.99 -2.68 -48.44
C LEU A 469 -1.08 -3.76 -49.02
N LEU A 470 -1.61 -4.63 -49.89
CA LEU A 470 -0.83 -5.67 -50.57
C LEU A 470 0.29 -5.04 -51.39
N SER A 471 -0.01 -3.96 -52.13
CA SER A 471 0.99 -3.21 -52.88
C SER A 471 2.12 -2.70 -51.99
N ALA A 472 1.81 -2.08 -50.85
CA ALA A 472 2.82 -1.58 -49.90
C ALA A 472 3.68 -2.70 -49.28
N LEU A 473 3.07 -3.85 -48.96
CA LEU A 473 3.79 -5.01 -48.42
C LEU A 473 4.71 -5.64 -49.47
N GLU A 474 4.22 -5.84 -50.70
CA GLU A 474 5.02 -6.38 -51.79
C GLU A 474 6.17 -5.45 -52.18
N GLU A 475 5.92 -4.14 -52.24
CA GLU A 475 6.97 -3.14 -52.47
C GLU A 475 8.06 -3.20 -51.38
N TYR A 476 7.67 -3.29 -50.10
CA TYR A 476 8.63 -3.47 -49.01
C TYR A 476 9.45 -4.76 -49.17
N ARG A 477 8.79 -5.89 -49.45
CA ARG A 477 9.46 -7.18 -49.66
C ARG A 477 10.49 -7.09 -50.78
N ASP A 478 10.10 -6.54 -51.91
CA ASP A 478 10.91 -6.50 -53.11
C ASP A 478 12.11 -5.55 -52.92
N LYS A 479 11.95 -4.43 -52.21
CA LYS A 479 13.06 -3.55 -51.79
C LYS A 479 14.06 -4.27 -50.90
N VAL A 480 13.61 -5.03 -49.90
CA VAL A 480 14.50 -5.81 -49.02
C VAL A 480 15.27 -6.86 -49.82
N LEU A 481 14.60 -7.58 -50.74
CA LEU A 481 15.24 -8.59 -51.59
C LEU A 481 16.25 -7.96 -52.55
N ALA A 482 15.92 -6.80 -53.14
CA ALA A 482 16.82 -6.05 -54.01
C ALA A 482 18.08 -5.58 -53.24
N ASN A 483 17.92 -5.03 -52.04
CA ASN A 483 19.03 -4.64 -51.17
C ASN A 483 19.91 -5.84 -50.77
N LYS A 484 19.29 -6.97 -50.41
CA LYS A 484 20.00 -8.22 -50.10
C LYS A 484 20.78 -8.75 -51.31
N ALA A 485 20.22 -8.66 -52.51
CA ALA A 485 20.91 -9.02 -53.75
C ALA A 485 22.07 -8.07 -54.05
N ALA A 486 21.88 -6.76 -53.86
CA ALA A 486 22.92 -5.74 -54.04
C ALA A 486 24.09 -5.95 -53.06
N GLU A 487 23.81 -6.25 -51.79
CA GLU A 487 24.86 -6.61 -50.84
C GLU A 487 25.61 -7.88 -51.22
N LYS A 488 24.92 -8.93 -51.67
CA LYS A 488 25.56 -10.16 -52.16
C LYS A 488 26.48 -9.85 -53.35
N ARG A 489 26.08 -8.96 -54.26
CA ARG A 489 26.91 -8.50 -55.38
C ARG A 489 28.13 -7.71 -54.91
N LYS A 490 27.98 -6.80 -53.94
CA LYS A 490 29.08 -6.07 -53.31
C LYS A 490 30.08 -7.00 -52.60
N LYS A 491 29.58 -8.00 -51.87
CA LYS A 491 30.43 -9.03 -51.22
C LYS A 491 31.17 -9.89 -52.24
N LYS A 492 30.52 -10.30 -53.33
CA LYS A 492 31.17 -11.06 -54.43
C LYS A 492 32.24 -10.25 -55.15
N THR A 493 31.96 -8.99 -55.47
CA THR A 493 32.93 -8.08 -56.13
C THR A 493 34.10 -7.74 -55.21
N GLY A 494 33.84 -7.43 -53.94
CA GLY A 494 34.87 -7.25 -52.92
C GLY A 494 35.73 -8.49 -52.71
N ARG A 495 35.12 -9.69 -52.65
CA ARG A 495 35.88 -10.95 -52.57
C ARG A 495 36.75 -11.19 -53.80
N LYS A 496 36.27 -10.89 -55.01
CA LYS A 496 37.07 -10.97 -56.24
C LYS A 496 38.23 -9.97 -56.23
N LYS A 497 38.00 -8.73 -55.78
CA LYS A 497 39.03 -7.69 -55.65
C LYS A 497 40.09 -8.12 -54.64
N ASN A 498 39.69 -8.53 -53.43
CA ASN A 498 40.60 -9.02 -52.40
C ASN A 498 41.37 -10.27 -52.86
N LEU A 499 40.74 -11.18 -53.63
CA LEU A 499 41.42 -12.36 -54.18
C LEU A 499 42.45 -11.97 -55.25
N ARG A 500 42.17 -10.94 -56.06
CA ARG A 500 43.10 -10.40 -57.04
C ARG A 500 44.27 -9.69 -56.35
N GLU A 501 44.00 -8.81 -55.39
CA GLU A 501 45.04 -8.14 -54.59
C GLU A 501 45.88 -9.16 -53.80
N ALA A 502 45.26 -10.22 -53.26
CA ALA A 502 45.99 -11.29 -52.59
C ALA A 502 46.87 -12.11 -53.56
N ARG A 503 46.42 -12.32 -54.80
CA ARG A 503 47.23 -12.95 -55.86
C ARG A 503 48.39 -12.06 -56.31
N GLU A 504 48.15 -10.77 -56.48
CA GLU A 504 49.18 -9.77 -56.80
C GLU A 504 50.23 -9.71 -55.69
N ARG A 505 49.82 -9.59 -54.42
CA ARG A 505 50.73 -9.67 -53.25
C ARG A 505 51.46 -11.01 -53.13
N ARG A 506 50.84 -12.12 -53.54
CA ARG A 506 51.50 -13.43 -53.57
C ARG A 506 52.55 -13.47 -54.68
N GLY A 507 52.25 -12.93 -55.87
CA GLY A 507 53.20 -12.77 -56.96
C GLY A 507 54.38 -11.88 -56.57
N GLU A 508 54.12 -10.74 -55.93
CA GLU A 508 55.17 -9.86 -55.39
C GLU A 508 56.03 -10.56 -54.33
N ARG A 509 55.41 -11.33 -53.42
CA ARG A 509 56.16 -12.14 -52.44
C ARG A 509 56.98 -13.25 -53.09
N GLU A 510 56.47 -13.90 -54.12
CA GLU A 510 57.20 -14.93 -54.87
C GLU A 510 58.35 -14.30 -55.67
N HIS A 511 58.16 -13.12 -56.25
CA HIS A 511 59.23 -12.34 -56.89
C HIS A 511 60.29 -11.88 -55.89
N LEU A 512 59.90 -11.34 -54.73
CA LEU A 512 60.84 -10.96 -53.66
C LEU A 512 61.59 -12.19 -53.12
N LYS A 513 60.93 -13.35 -53.01
CA LYS A 513 61.60 -14.61 -52.65
C LYS A 513 62.57 -15.08 -53.74
N ALA A 514 62.24 -14.92 -55.02
CA ALA A 514 63.14 -15.26 -56.12
C ALA A 514 64.36 -14.32 -56.14
N VAL A 515 64.17 -13.02 -55.95
CA VAL A 515 65.27 -12.04 -55.81
C VAL A 515 66.13 -12.36 -54.58
N ALA A 516 65.50 -12.66 -53.44
CA ALA A 516 66.22 -13.09 -52.24
C ALA A 516 66.93 -14.44 -52.43
N ALA A 517 66.40 -15.35 -53.25
CA ALA A 517 67.06 -16.61 -53.58
C ALA A 517 68.32 -16.38 -54.42
N VAL A 518 68.27 -15.47 -55.40
CA VAL A 518 69.43 -15.04 -56.21
C VAL A 518 70.49 -14.37 -55.34
N ASP A 519 70.09 -13.53 -54.37
CA ASP A 519 71.01 -12.92 -53.40
C ASP A 519 71.57 -13.93 -52.39
N SER A 520 70.80 -14.96 -52.02
CA SER A 520 71.24 -16.01 -51.10
C SER A 520 72.19 -17.03 -51.76
N SER A 521 72.13 -17.18 -53.09
CA SER A 521 73.18 -17.88 -53.85
C SER A 521 74.48 -17.09 -53.93
N ALA A 522 74.45 -15.75 -53.83
CA ALA A 522 75.65 -14.92 -53.72
C ALA A 522 76.25 -14.89 -52.30
N LYS A 523 75.45 -15.14 -51.26
CA LYS A 523 75.92 -15.15 -49.85
C LYS A 523 76.28 -16.52 -49.27
N LYS A 524 76.15 -17.62 -50.03
CA LYS A 524 76.61 -18.96 -49.60
C LYS A 524 78.14 -19.15 -49.60
N GLN A 525 78.92 -18.07 -49.78
CA GLN A 525 80.37 -18.03 -49.58
C GLN A 525 80.82 -17.33 -48.29
N ALA A 526 79.91 -16.88 -47.41
CA ALA A 526 80.30 -16.24 -46.16
C ALA A 526 79.69 -16.92 -44.92
N GLY A 527 80.55 -17.60 -44.16
CA GLY A 527 80.52 -17.58 -42.69
C GLY A 527 79.34 -18.25 -42.00
N ARG A 528 79.52 -19.54 -41.68
CA ARG A 528 78.80 -20.24 -40.61
C ARG A 528 79.22 -19.63 -39.26
N VAL A 529 78.46 -18.65 -38.75
CA VAL A 529 78.56 -18.20 -37.35
C VAL A 529 77.38 -18.73 -36.56
N THR A 530 77.73 -19.46 -35.50
CA THR A 530 76.85 -20.15 -34.57
C THR A 530 75.99 -19.18 -33.76
N ARG A 531 74.71 -19.52 -33.62
CA ARG A 531 73.66 -18.73 -32.97
C ARG A 531 73.63 -19.02 -31.47
N ASN A 532 74.63 -18.56 -30.73
CA ASN A 532 74.70 -18.74 -29.27
C ASN A 532 74.88 -17.45 -28.45
N SER A 533 74.65 -16.26 -29.00
CA SER A 533 74.99 -15.01 -28.29
C SER A 533 74.05 -13.82 -28.53
N LEU A 534 72.73 -14.02 -28.45
CA LEU A 534 71.76 -12.89 -28.46
C LEU A 534 70.49 -13.21 -27.63
N ARG A 535 70.69 -13.76 -26.43
CA ARG A 535 69.73 -13.74 -25.32
C ARG A 535 70.34 -12.93 -24.19
N ALA A 536 70.32 -11.61 -24.32
CA ALA A 536 70.46 -10.69 -23.20
C ALA A 536 69.91 -9.33 -23.61
N ALA A 537 69.16 -8.72 -22.69
CA ALA A 537 68.63 -7.36 -22.73
C ALA A 537 67.45 -7.10 -23.68
N VAL A 538 66.23 -7.30 -23.17
CA VAL A 538 65.24 -6.20 -23.08
C VAL A 538 64.42 -6.43 -21.82
N ASP A 539 64.67 -5.57 -20.83
CA ASP A 539 63.88 -5.39 -19.61
C ASP A 539 62.53 -4.71 -19.89
N PRO A 540 61.54 -4.89 -18.99
CA PRO A 540 60.23 -4.26 -19.10
C PRO A 540 60.27 -2.85 -18.48
N ILE A 541 59.88 -1.84 -19.26
CA ILE A 541 59.56 -0.52 -18.71
C ILE A 541 58.09 -0.49 -18.35
N ALA A 542 57.86 -0.45 -17.04
CA ALA A 542 56.65 -0.01 -16.37
C ALA A 542 56.43 1.50 -16.53
N LEU A 543 55.17 1.93 -16.47
CA LEU A 543 54.61 3.26 -16.12
C LEU A 543 53.23 3.34 -16.79
N ALA A 544 52.12 3.77 -16.19
CA ALA A 544 51.78 4.19 -14.83
C ALA A 544 50.26 4.03 -14.72
#